data_AF-A0A358DJC4-F1
#
_entry.id   AF-A0A358DJC4-F1
#
_cell.length_a   1.000
_cell.length_b   1.000
_cell.length_c   1.000
_cell.angle_alpha   90.00
_cell.angle_beta   90.00
_cell.angle_gamma   90.00
#
_symmetry.space_group_name_H-M   'P 1'
#
loop_
_entity.id
_entity.type
_entity.pdbx_description
1 polymer ?
#
loop_
_entity_poly.entity_id
_entity_poly.type
_entity_poly.pdbx_seq_one_letter_code
_entity_poly.pdbx_strand_id
1 'polypeptide(L)' 'IEFARKMDAKFILRGIRSVNDFEYEKTIADMNRMISGIETFVLFTEPELTHISSSHVRELLRYGHDVSAFVPKGMILG' A
#
# COMPACT_ATOMS: atom_id res chain seq x y z
N ILE A 1 0.70 7.99 -11.85
CA ILE A 1 1.95 8.69 -12.26
C ILE A 1 1.75 10.20 -12.48
N GLU A 2 0.66 10.63 -13.13
CA GLU A 2 0.38 12.06 -13.34
C GLU A 2 0.36 12.88 -12.05
N PHE A 3 -0.23 12.35 -10.97
CA PHE A 3 -0.18 13.00 -9.66
C PHE A 3 1.26 13.16 -9.13
N ALA A 4 2.10 12.11 -9.26
CA ALA A 4 3.49 12.15 -8.84
C ALA A 4 4.28 13.22 -9.63
N ARG A 5 4.04 13.33 -10.94
CA ARG A 5 4.60 14.41 -11.78
C ARG A 5 4.18 15.80 -11.33
N LYS A 6 2.89 15.99 -11.02
CA LYS A 6 2.36 17.27 -10.51
C LYS A 6 2.99 17.69 -9.19
N MET A 7 3.42 16.72 -8.38
CA MET A 7 4.06 16.94 -7.08
C MET A 7 5.59 16.99 -7.15
N ASP A 8 6.18 16.99 -8.37
CA ASP A 8 7.62 16.85 -8.62
C ASP A 8 8.26 15.67 -7.87
N ALA A 9 7.50 14.59 -7.66
CA ALA A 9 7.99 13.40 -6.99
C ALA A 9 9.00 12.67 -7.88
N LYS A 10 10.16 12.34 -7.33
CA LYS A 10 11.24 11.65 -8.05
C LYS A 10 11.08 10.13 -8.06
N PHE A 11 10.41 9.59 -7.05
CA PHE A 11 10.29 8.16 -6.86
C PHE A 11 8.90 7.78 -6.30
N ILE A 12 8.49 6.55 -6.54
CA ILE A 12 7.32 5.90 -5.93
C ILE A 12 7.83 4.80 -5.01
N LEU A 13 7.26 4.68 -3.81
CA LEU A 13 7.53 3.57 -2.90
C LEU A 13 6.31 2.64 -2.84
N ARG A 14 6.53 1.34 -3.00
CA ARG A 14 5.50 0.29 -2.97
C ARG A 14 5.89 -0.83 -2.03
N GLY A 15 4.94 -1.26 -1.20
CA GLY A 15 5.08 -2.47 -0.39
C GLY A 15 4.43 -3.66 -1.07
N ILE A 16 5.12 -4.80 -1.12
CA ILE A 16 4.61 -6.07 -1.66
C ILE A 16 4.65 -7.17 -0.60
N ARG A 17 3.74 -8.13 -0.73
CA ARG A 17 3.56 -9.22 0.26
C ARG A 17 4.00 -10.58 -0.27
N SER A 18 4.19 -10.70 -1.57
CA SER A 18 4.54 -11.96 -2.21
C SER A 18 5.40 -11.76 -3.47
N VAL A 19 6.03 -12.85 -3.92
CA VAL A 19 6.75 -12.88 -5.20
C VAL A 19 5.82 -12.63 -6.38
N ASN A 20 4.55 -13.05 -6.28
CA ASN A 20 3.57 -12.78 -7.34
C ASN A 20 3.24 -11.28 -7.44
N ASP A 21 3.12 -10.59 -6.32
CA ASP A 21 2.92 -9.13 -6.31
C ASP A 21 4.14 -8.41 -6.91
N PHE A 22 5.35 -8.93 -6.70
CA PHE A 22 6.58 -8.37 -7.26
C PHE A 22 6.56 -8.33 -8.79
N GLU A 23 6.26 -9.44 -9.46
CA GLU A 23 6.28 -9.50 -10.94
C GLU A 23 5.26 -8.53 -11.56
N TYR A 24 4.08 -8.44 -10.95
CA TYR A 24 3.05 -7.49 -11.37
C TYR A 24 3.49 -6.03 -11.18
N GLU A 25 3.96 -5.67 -9.98
CA GLU A 25 4.40 -4.31 -9.67
C GLU A 25 5.65 -3.91 -10.45
N LYS A 26 6.56 -4.85 -10.73
CA LYS A 26 7.75 -4.62 -11.58
C LYS A 26 7.36 -4.21 -12.99
N THR A 27 6.39 -4.91 -13.59
CA THR A 27 5.90 -4.58 -14.94
C THR A 27 5.34 -3.15 -14.99
N ILE A 28 4.57 -2.77 -13.97
CA ILE A 28 4.02 -1.41 -13.85
C ILE A 28 5.12 -0.37 -13.62
N ALA A 29 6.10 -0.68 -12.78
CA ALA A 29 7.24 0.19 -12.50
C ALA A 29 8.03 0.52 -13.78
N ASP A 30 8.31 -0.49 -14.61
CA ASP A 30 9.05 -0.31 -15.86
C ASP A 30 8.28 0.58 -16.85
N MET A 31 6.96 0.37 -16.99
CA MET A 31 6.10 1.21 -17.83
C MET A 31 6.07 2.66 -17.33
N ASN A 32 5.92 2.85 -16.02
CA ASN A 32 5.87 4.18 -15.41
C ASN A 32 7.20 4.92 -15.62
N ARG A 33 8.33 4.22 -15.47
CA ARG A 33 9.66 4.78 -15.73
C ARG A 33 9.83 5.19 -17.19
N MET A 34 9.39 4.36 -18.14
CA MET A 34 9.47 4.66 -19.57
C MET A 34 8.67 5.92 -19.95
N ILE A 35 7.48 6.09 -19.38
CA ILE A 35 6.57 7.18 -19.74
C ILE A 35 6.92 8.48 -19.01
N SER A 36 7.42 8.41 -17.77
CA SER A 36 7.57 9.58 -16.90
C SER A 36 8.97 9.82 -16.32
N GLY A 37 9.89 8.87 -16.46
CA GLY A 37 11.21 8.90 -15.82
C GLY A 37 11.20 8.64 -14.31
N ILE A 38 10.02 8.46 -13.70
CA ILE A 38 9.88 8.24 -12.25
C ILE A 38 10.20 6.79 -11.92
N GLU A 39 11.14 6.58 -10.99
CA GLU A 39 11.52 5.23 -10.55
C GLU A 39 10.57 4.73 -9.45
N THR A 40 10.42 3.41 -9.35
CA THR A 40 9.62 2.79 -8.29
C THR A 40 10.51 1.86 -7.47
N PHE A 41 10.54 2.08 -6.16
CA PHE A 41 11.17 1.21 -5.18
C PHE A 41 10.12 0.26 -4.60
N VAL A 42 10.46 -1.02 -4.57
CA VAL A 42 9.60 -2.07 -4.04
C VAL A 42 10.24 -2.62 -2.76
N LEU A 43 9.48 -2.62 -1.66
CA LEU A 43 9.87 -3.18 -0.37
C LEU A 43 9.02 -4.41 -0.05
N PHE A 44 9.66 -5.47 0.42
CA PHE A 44 8.95 -6.60 1.00
C PHE A 44 8.42 -6.22 2.37
N THR A 45 7.12 -6.30 2.56
CA THR A 45 6.49 -6.09 3.88
C THR A 45 6.49 -7.40 4.66
N GLU A 46 6.84 -7.34 5.94
CA GLU A 46 6.85 -8.52 6.81
C GLU A 46 5.46 -9.19 6.89
N PRO A 47 5.39 -10.53 6.80
CA PRO A 47 4.13 -11.28 6.81
C PRO A 47 3.29 -11.07 8.07
N GLU A 48 3.90 -10.63 9.17
CA GLU A 48 3.34 -10.65 10.53
C GLU A 48 2.11 -9.73 10.70
N LEU A 49 1.84 -8.82 9.75
CA LEU A 49 0.64 -7.97 9.71
C LEU A 49 -0.34 -8.31 8.57
N THR A 50 -0.11 -9.40 7.83
CA THR A 50 -0.80 -9.68 6.56
C THR A 50 -2.25 -10.12 6.72
N HIS A 51 -2.62 -10.67 7.87
CA HIS A 51 -4.00 -11.13 8.12
C HIS A 51 -5.00 -9.99 8.32
N ILE A 52 -4.51 -8.76 8.56
CA ILE A 52 -5.35 -7.61 8.84
C ILE A 52 -5.48 -6.78 7.55
N SER A 53 -6.65 -6.84 6.93
CA SER A 53 -7.01 -5.96 5.81
C SER A 53 -7.89 -4.81 6.31
N SER A 54 -7.77 -3.63 5.70
CA SER A 54 -8.67 -2.51 6.01
C SER A 54 -10.14 -2.87 5.78
N SER A 55 -10.44 -3.83 4.91
CA SER A 55 -11.81 -4.31 4.66
C SER A 55 -12.37 -5.05 5.86
N HIS A 56 -11.62 -6.00 6.43
CA HIS A 56 -12.06 -6.76 7.62
C HIS A 56 -12.22 -5.86 8.84
N VAL A 57 -11.28 -4.91 9.06
CA VAL A 57 -11.37 -3.95 10.17
C VAL A 57 -12.61 -3.05 10.03
N ARG A 58 -12.92 -2.57 8.81
CA ARG A 58 -14.13 -1.78 8.55
C ARG A 58 -15.41 -2.58 8.74
N GLU A 59 -15.40 -3.87 8.45
CA GLU A 59 -16.55 -4.75 8.65
C GLU A 59 -16.83 -4.97 10.14
N LEU A 60 -15.78 -5.26 10.93
CA LEU A 60 -15.89 -5.37 12.39
C LEU A 60 -16.43 -4.08 13.03
N LEU A 61 -15.94 -2.92 12.58
CA LEU A 61 -16.47 -1.61 12.98
C LEU A 61 -17.98 -1.47 12.68
N ARG A 62 -18.42 -1.87 11.48
CA ARG A 62 -19.83 -1.81 11.08
C ARG A 62 -20.73 -2.67 11.96
N TYR A 63 -20.23 -3.82 12.43
CA TYR A 63 -20.96 -4.70 13.35
C TYR A 63 -20.80 -4.30 14.83
N GLY A 64 -20.11 -3.20 15.13
CA GLY A 64 -19.97 -2.68 16.50
C GLY A 64 -18.94 -3.42 17.35
N HIS A 65 -18.01 -4.16 16.74
CA HIS A 65 -16.91 -4.79 17.45
C HIS A 65 -15.77 -3.81 17.71
N ASP A 66 -15.07 -3.98 18.84
CA ASP A 66 -13.86 -3.23 19.15
C ASP A 66 -12.71 -3.65 18.22
N VAL A 67 -12.13 -2.69 17.51
CA VAL A 67 -11.00 -2.89 16.60
C VAL A 67 -9.73 -2.19 17.07
N SER A 68 -9.69 -1.68 18.31
CA SER A 68 -8.57 -0.89 18.85
C SER A 68 -7.23 -1.63 18.78
N ALA A 69 -7.25 -2.97 18.80
CA ALA A 69 -6.06 -3.82 18.65
C ALA A 69 -5.51 -3.88 17.19
N PHE A 70 -6.32 -3.52 16.20
CA PHE A 70 -5.99 -3.62 14.77
C PHE A 70 -5.67 -2.28 14.13
N VAL A 71 -5.70 -1.18 14.88
CA VAL A 71 -5.45 0.17 14.40
C VAL A 71 -4.36 0.86 15.24
N PRO A 72 -3.59 1.80 14.65
CA PRO A 72 -2.63 2.58 15.41
C PRO A 72 -3.31 3.34 16.57
N LYS A 73 -2.61 3.45 17.71
CA LYS A 73 -3.09 4.25 18.85
C LYS A 73 -3.36 5.69 18.41
N GLY A 74 -4.56 6.20 18.71
CA GLY A 74 -4.97 7.57 18.37
C GLY A 74 -5.60 7.72 16.99
N MET A 75 -5.84 6.63 16.25
CA MET A 75 -6.64 6.69 15.02
C MET A 75 -8.10 7.03 15.34
N ILE A 76 -8.65 8.06 14.70
CA ILE A 76 -10.07 8.39 14.79
C ILE A 76 -10.85 7.39 13.93
N LEU A 77 -11.68 6.57 14.57
CA LEU A 77 -12.57 5.62 13.92
C LEU A 77 -13.91 6.36 13.70
N GLY A 78 -14.14 6.76 12.45
CA GLY A 78 -15.32 7.54 12.04
C GLY A 78 -16.59 6.71 11.91
#